data_AF-A0A935SVC6-F1
#
_entry.id   AF-A0A935SVC6-F1
#
_cell.length_a   1.000
_cell.length_b   1.000
_cell.length_c   1.000
_cell.angle_alpha   90.00
_cell.angle_beta   90.00
_cell.angle_gamma   90.00
#
_symmetry.space_group_name_H-M   'P 1'
#
loop_
_entity.id
_entity.type
_entity.pdbx_description
1 polymer ?
#
loop_
_entity_poly.entity_id
_entity_poly.type
_entity_poly.pdbx_seq_one_letter_code
_entity_poly.pdbx_strand_id
1 'polypeptide(L)'
;MKISRRNFIAAAPVAVTVVSQMNGIALGQPRRSVDRLAKMTSAVFLPFVGTNFTFRGSDGRAVVLRLADVDIRTPSSYVPAGRGEECFALRFEGPSGQPLAQNTYEVDHFAFRSFSLFITENGDAEGNRLYDAVFNRLAH
;
A
#
# COMPACT_ATOMS: atom_id res chain seq x y z
N MET A 1 -16.25 -21.72 -22.07
CA MET A 1 -15.85 -21.77 -20.65
C MET A 1 -15.60 -20.36 -20.14
N LYS A 2 -16.47 -19.84 -19.28
CA LYS A 2 -16.33 -18.54 -18.60
C LYS A 2 -16.36 -18.82 -17.10
N ILE A 3 -15.20 -18.81 -16.45
CA ILE A 3 -15.11 -18.98 -14.99
C ILE A 3 -15.19 -17.59 -14.37
N SER A 4 -16.34 -17.33 -13.74
CA SER A 4 -16.67 -16.09 -13.04
C SER A 4 -16.08 -16.13 -11.63
N ARG A 5 -15.18 -15.19 -11.33
CA ARG A 5 -14.44 -15.05 -10.06
C ARG A 5 -15.28 -14.45 -8.91
N ARG A 6 -16.61 -14.67 -8.90
CA ARG A 6 -17.56 -13.93 -8.03
C ARG A 6 -18.31 -14.76 -6.99
N ASN A 7 -17.89 -15.99 -6.70
CA ASN A 7 -18.47 -16.81 -5.61
C ASN A 7 -17.43 -17.14 -4.54
N PHE A 8 -16.76 -16.13 -4.01
CA PHE A 8 -15.82 -16.31 -2.89
C PHE A 8 -16.20 -15.39 -1.73
N ILE A 9 -17.32 -15.70 -1.07
CA ILE A 9 -17.50 -15.70 0.40
C ILE A 9 -18.71 -16.62 0.65
N ALA A 10 -18.44 -17.88 0.98
CA ALA A 10 -19.42 -18.75 1.60
C ALA A 10 -19.09 -18.83 3.10
N ALA A 11 -20.13 -18.65 3.91
CA ALA A 11 -20.18 -18.57 5.35
C ALA A 11 -19.24 -19.52 6.12
N ALA A 12 -18.60 -18.99 7.17
CA ALA A 12 -18.05 -19.79 8.27
C ALA A 12 -18.94 -19.61 9.52
N PRO A 13 -19.21 -20.69 10.29
CA PRO A 13 -20.20 -20.69 11.36
C PRO A 13 -19.71 -19.97 12.62
N VAL A 14 -20.66 -19.34 13.33
CA VAL A 14 -20.46 -18.77 14.67
C VAL A 14 -20.29 -19.90 15.67
N ALA A 15 -19.11 -20.02 16.28
CA ALA A 15 -18.90 -20.88 17.44
C ALA A 15 -18.69 -20.02 18.69
N VAL A 16 -19.70 -20.02 19.57
CA VAL A 16 -19.61 -19.46 20.93
C VAL A 16 -18.72 -20.38 21.77
N THR A 17 -17.64 -19.85 22.31
CA THR A 17 -16.86 -20.51 23.37
C THR A 17 -16.71 -19.55 24.54
N VAL A 18 -17.34 -19.89 25.66
CA VAL A 18 -17.13 -19.24 26.95
C VAL A 18 -15.83 -19.81 27.52
N VAL A 19 -14.79 -18.98 27.68
CA VAL A 19 -13.55 -19.39 28.35
C VAL A 19 -13.35 -18.50 29.59
N SER A 20 -13.40 -19.16 30.75
CA SER A 20 -13.14 -18.60 32.07
C SER A 20 -11.70 -18.08 32.20
N GLN A 21 -11.55 -17.00 32.96
CA GLN A 21 -10.32 -16.24 33.20
C GLN A 21 -9.25 -17.09 33.91
N MET A 22 -8.07 -17.27 33.28
CA MET A 22 -6.78 -17.43 33.97
C MET A 22 -5.64 -16.97 33.04
N ASN A 23 -4.92 -15.92 33.46
CA ASN A 23 -3.58 -15.52 33.00
C ASN A 23 -3.33 -15.37 31.48
N GLY A 24 -3.59 -14.15 30.99
CA GLY A 24 -2.56 -13.39 30.26
C GLY A 24 -2.06 -13.92 28.91
N ILE A 25 -2.94 -14.50 28.09
CA ILE A 25 -2.69 -14.59 26.64
C ILE A 25 -3.62 -13.58 25.98
N ALA A 26 -3.05 -12.44 25.58
CA ALA A 26 -3.77 -11.43 24.81
C ALA A 26 -4.23 -12.06 23.50
N LEU A 27 -5.50 -12.48 23.47
CA LEU A 27 -6.22 -12.82 22.25
C LEU A 27 -5.99 -11.68 21.26
N GLY A 28 -5.34 -12.02 20.14
CA GLY A 28 -5.00 -11.08 19.09
C GLY A 28 -6.20 -10.23 18.74
N GLN A 29 -6.19 -8.98 19.20
CA GLN A 29 -7.12 -8.00 18.70
C GLN A 29 -6.87 -7.95 17.20
N PRO A 30 -7.90 -8.11 16.33
CA PRO A 30 -7.74 -7.67 14.97
C PRO A 30 -7.40 -6.20 15.10
N ARG A 31 -6.15 -5.85 14.81
CA ARG A 31 -5.79 -4.46 14.55
C ARG A 31 -6.66 -4.10 13.37
N ARG A 32 -7.83 -3.50 13.64
CA ARG A 32 -8.43 -2.54 12.74
C ARG A 32 -7.37 -1.44 12.65
N SER A 33 -6.37 -1.66 11.80
CA SER A 33 -5.66 -0.56 11.18
C SER A 33 -6.76 0.19 10.46
N VAL A 34 -7.34 1.18 11.14
CA VAL A 34 -8.12 2.22 10.48
C VAL A 34 -7.23 2.62 9.32
N ASP A 35 -7.69 2.32 8.12
CA ASP A 35 -6.87 2.31 6.91
C ASP A 35 -6.33 3.72 6.69
N ARG A 36 -5.16 3.99 7.28
CA ARG A 36 -4.54 5.31 7.29
C ARG A 36 -4.16 5.68 5.86
N LEU A 37 -3.80 4.69 5.04
CA LEU A 37 -3.65 4.84 3.60
C LEU A 37 -4.97 5.23 2.94
N ALA A 38 -6.11 4.65 3.31
CA ALA A 38 -7.41 5.07 2.75
C ALA A 38 -7.78 6.53 3.04
N LYS A 39 -7.06 7.24 3.92
CA LYS A 39 -7.20 8.68 4.13
C LYS A 39 -6.08 9.51 3.49
N MET A 40 -5.00 8.89 3.03
CA MET A 40 -3.90 9.56 2.34
C MET A 40 -4.30 9.81 0.88
N THR A 41 -4.37 11.08 0.50
CA THR A 41 -4.57 11.52 -0.88
C THR A 41 -3.23 11.90 -1.51
N SER A 42 -3.19 12.12 -2.83
CA SER A 42 -2.00 12.63 -3.51
C SER A 42 -1.45 13.90 -2.85
N ALA A 43 -2.36 14.80 -2.42
CA ALA A 43 -2.04 16.04 -1.74
C ALA A 43 -1.24 15.86 -0.44
N VAL A 44 -1.39 14.71 0.23
CA VAL A 44 -0.63 14.40 1.44
C VAL A 44 0.84 14.10 1.12
N PHE A 45 1.14 13.57 -0.07
CA PHE A 45 2.50 13.19 -0.48
C PHE A 45 3.26 14.30 -1.20
N LEU A 46 2.56 15.23 -1.88
CA LEU A 46 3.18 16.33 -2.63
C LEU A 46 4.25 17.12 -1.84
N PRO A 47 4.06 17.47 -0.56
CA PRO A 47 5.07 18.20 0.21
C PRO A 47 6.35 17.41 0.52
N PHE A 48 6.33 16.09 0.29
CA PHE A 48 7.42 15.17 0.60
C PHE A 48 8.13 14.65 -0.65
N VAL A 49 7.82 15.20 -1.83
CA VAL A 49 8.64 14.96 -3.02
C VAL A 49 10.08 15.41 -2.73
N GLY A 50 11.04 14.54 -3.04
CA GLY A 50 12.45 14.68 -2.75
C GLY A 50 12.90 14.11 -1.40
N THR A 51 11.98 13.66 -0.52
CA THR A 51 12.36 13.04 0.76
C THR A 51 12.56 11.52 0.65
N ASN A 52 13.22 10.97 1.67
CA ASN A 52 13.58 9.56 1.74
C ASN A 52 12.57 8.75 2.56
N PHE A 53 12.19 7.60 2.02
CA PHE A 53 11.33 6.59 2.63
C PHE A 53 12.14 5.31 2.84
N THR A 54 12.01 4.70 4.02
CA THR A 54 12.73 3.45 4.33
C THR A 54 11.81 2.26 4.16
N PHE A 55 12.09 1.39 3.18
CA PHE A 55 11.33 0.19 2.88
C PHE A 55 11.98 -1.02 3.54
N ARG A 56 11.24 -1.76 4.37
CA ARG A 56 11.69 -2.96 5.05
C ARG A 56 10.95 -4.19 4.55
N GLY A 57 11.72 -5.17 4.05
CA GLY A 57 11.22 -6.47 3.62
C GLY A 57 11.02 -7.43 4.78
N SER A 58 10.36 -8.56 4.53
CA SER A 58 10.21 -9.64 5.51
C SER A 58 11.53 -10.32 5.89
N ASP A 59 12.56 -10.17 5.05
CA ASP A 59 13.93 -10.61 5.30
C ASP A 59 14.71 -9.66 6.25
N GLY A 60 14.07 -8.59 6.73
CA GLY A 60 14.66 -7.59 7.62
C GLY A 60 15.57 -6.60 6.91
N ARG A 61 15.77 -6.71 5.59
CA ARG A 61 16.57 -5.75 4.83
C ARG A 61 15.82 -4.45 4.69
N ALA A 62 16.55 -3.34 4.84
CA ALA A 62 16.05 -1.99 4.67
C ALA A 62 16.69 -1.34 3.44
N VAL A 63 15.86 -0.81 2.55
CA VAL A 63 16.31 -0.05 1.38
C VAL A 63 15.69 1.34 1.44
N VAL A 64 16.52 2.36 1.24
CA VAL A 64 16.06 3.75 1.20
C VAL A 64 15.73 4.11 -0.23
N LEU A 65 14.49 4.54 -0.45
CA LEU A 65 14.03 5.09 -1.72
C LEU A 65 13.65 6.56 -1.56
N ARG A 66 13.94 7.38 -2.57
CA ARG A 66 13.54 8.79 -2.59
C ARG A 66 12.22 8.94 -3.34
N LEU A 67 11.24 9.64 -2.79
CA LEU A 67 10.03 9.99 -3.54
C LEU A 67 10.39 10.99 -4.63
N ALA A 68 10.38 10.57 -5.89
CA ALA A 68 10.76 11.39 -7.03
C ALA A 68 9.60 12.21 -7.57
N ASP A 69 8.39 11.63 -7.59
CA ASP A 69 7.22 12.28 -8.17
C ASP A 69 5.89 11.72 -7.61
N VAL A 70 4.82 12.50 -7.75
CA VAL A 70 3.44 12.10 -7.51
C VAL A 70 2.64 12.30 -8.81
N ASP A 71 2.42 11.22 -9.53
CA ASP A 71 1.72 11.20 -10.81
C ASP A 71 0.20 11.11 -10.59
N ILE A 72 -0.50 12.25 -10.67
CA ILE A 72 -1.96 12.33 -10.53
C ILE A 72 -2.62 11.87 -11.83
N ARG A 73 -3.44 10.84 -11.74
CA ARG A 73 -4.11 10.22 -12.89
C ARG A 73 -5.60 10.50 -12.86
N THR A 74 -6.14 10.95 -13.99
CA THR A 74 -7.59 10.99 -14.16
C THR A 74 -8.13 9.56 -14.31
N PRO A 75 -9.20 9.17 -13.59
CA PRO A 75 -9.89 7.92 -13.82
C PRO A 75 -10.28 7.82 -15.30
N SER A 76 -10.20 6.62 -15.90
CA SER A 76 -10.60 6.45 -17.29
C SER A 76 -12.07 6.86 -17.48
N SER A 77 -12.42 7.31 -18.68
CA SER A 77 -13.75 7.83 -19.05
C SER A 77 -14.91 6.85 -18.81
N TYR A 78 -14.61 5.60 -18.45
CA TYR A 78 -15.58 4.55 -18.10
C TYR A 78 -16.04 4.61 -16.64
N VAL A 79 -15.42 5.43 -15.79
CA VAL A 79 -15.89 5.67 -14.42
C VAL A 79 -16.93 6.79 -14.45
N PRO A 80 -18.20 6.54 -14.06
CA PRO A 80 -19.22 7.58 -14.01
C PRO A 80 -18.76 8.77 -13.17
N ALA A 81 -19.02 9.99 -13.65
CA ALA A 81 -18.74 11.22 -12.92
C ALA A 81 -19.35 11.14 -11.50
N GLY A 82 -18.54 11.42 -10.49
CA GLY A 82 -18.91 11.28 -9.07
C GLY A 82 -18.58 9.93 -8.42
N ARG A 83 -18.01 8.95 -9.15
CA ARG A 83 -17.53 7.66 -8.58
C ARG A 83 -16.02 7.48 -8.52
N GLY A 84 -15.23 8.37 -9.13
CA GLY A 84 -13.77 8.36 -9.02
C GLY A 84 -13.32 9.35 -7.95
N GLU A 85 -12.87 8.87 -6.80
CA GLU A 85 -12.38 9.74 -5.72
C GLU A 85 -10.98 10.27 -6.05
N GLU A 86 -10.07 9.39 -6.46
CA GLU A 86 -8.69 9.74 -6.80
C GLU A 86 -7.95 8.53 -7.40
N CYS A 87 -7.12 8.76 -8.42
CA CYS A 87 -6.14 7.81 -8.89
C CYS A 87 -4.78 8.51 -8.97
N PHE A 88 -3.75 7.95 -8.36
CA PHE A 88 -2.40 8.52 -8.45
C PHE A 88 -1.35 7.44 -8.26
N ALA A 89 -0.12 7.71 -8.69
CA ALA A 89 1.04 6.88 -8.42
C ALA A 89 2.11 7.68 -7.69
N LEU A 90 2.74 7.06 -6.70
CA LEU A 90 3.97 7.56 -6.11
C LEU A 90 5.12 6.91 -6.84
N ARG A 91 6.03 7.72 -7.40
CA ARG A 91 7.23 7.22 -8.07
C ARG A 91 8.43 7.42 -7.18
N PHE A 92 9.14 6.35 -6.90
CA PHE A 92 10.33 6.35 -6.08
C PHE A 92 11.57 6.00 -6.90
N GLU A 93 12.70 6.61 -6.56
CA GLU A 93 14.01 6.27 -7.08
C GLU A 93 14.81 5.50 -6.03
N GLY A 94 15.46 4.42 -6.45
CA GLY A 94 16.27 3.59 -5.56
C GLY A 94 17.68 3.31 -6.07
N PRO A 95 18.56 2.81 -5.18
CA PRO A 95 19.92 2.44 -5.54
C PRO A 95 19.95 1.26 -6.52
N SER A 96 20.86 1.31 -7.50
CA SER A 96 21.01 0.26 -8.52
C SER A 96 21.46 -1.10 -7.96
N GLY A 97 22.19 -1.10 -6.83
CA GLY A 97 22.78 -2.29 -6.21
C GLY A 97 21.90 -3.05 -5.22
N GLN A 98 20.72 -2.53 -4.86
CA GLN A 98 19.80 -3.18 -3.91
C GLN A 98 18.38 -3.16 -4.47
N PRO A 99 18.06 -4.08 -5.41
CA PRO A 99 16.71 -4.20 -5.96
C PRO A 99 15.68 -4.48 -4.87
N LEU A 100 14.51 -3.86 -4.99
CA LEU A 100 13.31 -4.39 -4.35
C LEU A 100 12.47 -5.12 -5.39
N ALA A 101 12.09 -6.36 -5.08
CA ALA A 101 11.12 -7.06 -5.90
C ALA A 101 9.73 -6.43 -5.75
N GLN A 102 8.82 -6.72 -6.68
CA GLN A 102 7.43 -6.37 -6.53
C GLN A 102 6.84 -7.05 -5.28
N ASN A 103 6.51 -6.28 -4.25
CA ASN A 103 5.95 -6.79 -3.00
C ASN A 103 5.36 -5.66 -2.14
N THR A 104 4.75 -6.04 -1.03
CA THR A 104 4.36 -5.13 0.05
C THR A 104 5.48 -5.04 1.08
N TYR A 105 5.87 -3.81 1.42
CA TYR A 105 6.93 -3.49 2.36
C TYR A 105 6.38 -2.69 3.54
N GLU A 106 7.01 -2.81 4.71
CA GLU A 106 6.82 -1.82 5.78
C GLU A 106 7.64 -0.58 5.44
N VAL A 107 6.98 0.55 5.29
CA VAL A 107 7.57 1.83 4.92
C VAL A 107 7.56 2.74 6.12
N ASP A 108 8.73 3.26 6.49
CA ASP A 108 8.88 4.28 7.52
C ASP A 108 9.21 5.64 6.90
N HIS A 109 8.50 6.68 7.36
CA HIS A 109 8.72 8.07 6.99
C HIS A 109 8.38 8.97 8.18
N PHE A 110 9.15 10.04 8.40
CA PHE A 110 9.02 10.89 9.58
C PHE A 110 7.63 11.50 9.76
N ALA A 111 6.95 11.85 8.66
CA ALA A 111 5.62 12.47 8.69
C ALA A 111 4.47 11.47 8.85
N PHE A 112 4.63 10.23 8.37
CA PHE A 112 3.54 9.25 8.27
C PHE A 112 3.65 8.10 9.26
N ARG A 113 4.80 7.97 9.94
CA ARG A 113 5.20 6.78 10.70
C ARG A 113 5.23 5.55 9.79
N SER A 114 5.28 4.36 10.39
CA SER A 114 5.23 3.10 9.64
C SER A 114 3.87 2.86 9.00
N PHE A 115 3.87 2.44 7.73
CA PHE A 115 2.70 1.93 7.02
C PHE A 115 3.10 0.87 5.98
N SER A 116 2.16 0.05 5.52
CA SER A 116 2.44 -0.94 4.48
C SER A 116 2.18 -0.37 3.10
N LEU A 117 3.13 -0.55 2.17
CA LEU A 117 3.02 -0.07 0.80
C LEU A 117 3.41 -1.17 -0.19
N PHE A 118 2.57 -1.41 -1.19
CA PHE A 118 2.88 -2.27 -2.32
C PHE A 118 3.57 -1.46 -3.41
N ILE A 119 4.69 -1.96 -3.93
CA ILE A 119 5.44 -1.33 -5.02
C ILE A 119 5.72 -2.32 -6.15
N THR A 120 5.87 -1.79 -7.35
CA THR A 120 6.36 -2.50 -8.54
C THR A 120 7.64 -1.84 -9.03
N GLU A 121 8.65 -2.61 -9.40
CA GLU A 121 9.83 -2.08 -10.07
C GLU A 121 9.50 -1.75 -11.53
N ASN A 122 9.75 -0.51 -11.92
CA ASN A 122 9.68 -0.03 -13.29
C ASN A 122 11.07 0.51 -13.65
N GLY A 123 11.86 -0.25 -14.39
CA GLY A 123 13.14 0.27 -14.89
C GLY A 123 12.90 1.44 -15.85
N ASP A 124 13.80 2.42 -15.87
CA ASP A 124 13.84 3.41 -16.96
C ASP A 124 14.80 2.99 -18.07
N ALA A 125 14.76 3.71 -19.19
CA ALA A 125 15.66 3.48 -20.32
C ALA A 125 17.12 3.91 -20.03
N GLU A 126 17.34 4.69 -18.97
CA GLU A 126 18.62 5.28 -18.58
C GLU A 126 19.37 4.44 -17.53
N GLY A 127 18.75 3.35 -17.06
CA GLY A 127 19.31 2.41 -16.09
C GLY A 127 19.05 2.79 -14.62
N ASN A 128 18.27 3.84 -14.34
CA ASN A 128 17.82 4.12 -12.98
C ASN A 128 16.69 3.15 -12.60
N ARG A 129 16.68 2.75 -11.31
CA ARG A 129 15.62 1.92 -10.77
C ARG A 129 14.51 2.80 -10.24
N LEU A 130 13.38 2.79 -10.94
CA LEU A 130 12.17 3.44 -10.47
C LEU A 130 11.22 2.40 -9.88
N TYR A 131 10.42 2.83 -8.93
CA TYR A 131 9.40 2.02 -8.30
C TYR A 131 8.11 2.80 -8.26
N ASP A 132 7.01 2.19 -8.65
CA ASP A 132 5.69 2.83 -8.58
C ASP A 132 4.84 2.17 -7.49
N ALA A 133 4.15 3.00 -6.70
CA ALA A 133 3.06 2.59 -5.84
C ALA A 133 1.75 3.23 -6.35
N VAL A 134 0.81 2.41 -6.83
CA VAL A 134 -0.43 2.89 -7.45
C VAL A 134 -1.58 2.88 -6.45
N PHE A 135 -2.23 4.02 -6.31
CA PHE A 135 -3.40 4.24 -5.46
C PHE A 135 -4.63 4.44 -6.34
N ASN A 136 -5.65 3.61 -6.13
CA ASN A 136 -6.94 3.70 -6.82
C ASN A 136 -8.06 3.77 -5.77
N ARG A 137 -8.71 4.92 -5.67
CA ARG A 137 -9.80 5.17 -4.72
C ARG A 137 -11.13 5.22 -5.46
N LEU A 138 -12.01 4.29 -5.10
CA LEU A 138 -13.38 4.23 -5.61
C LEU A 138 -14.30 4.94 -4.61
N ALA A 139 -15.19 5.79 -5.09
CA ALA A 139 -16.19 6.41 -4.23
C ALA A 139 -17.16 5.36 -3.70
N HIS A 140 -17.40 5.39 -2.39
CA HIS A 140 -18.39 4.55 -1.70
C HIS A 140 -19.74 5.26 -1.53
#